data_AF-A0A359MQ35-F1
#
_entry.id   AF-A0A359MQ35-F1
#
_cell.length_a   1.000
_cell.length_b   1.000
_cell.length_c   1.000
_cell.angle_alpha   90.00
_cell.angle_beta   90.00
_cell.angle_gamma   90.00
#
_symmetry.space_group_name_H-M   'P 1'
#
loop_
_entity.id
_entity.type
_entity.pdbx_description
1 polymer ?
#
loop_
_entity_poly.entity_id
_entity_poly.type
_entity_poly.pdbx_seq_one_letter_code
_entity_poly.pdbx_strand_id
1 'polypeptide(L)' 'GIGKDIVEGKVGFKGLEAYSLKNGVTPNRSGRQEMLESILNQYILETK' A
#
# COMPACT_ATOMS: atom_id res chain seq x y z
N GLY A 1 -6.43 -5.01 -12.65
CA GLY A 1 -6.81 -4.06 -11.58
C GLY A 1 -5.68 -3.07 -11.52
N ILE A 2 -5.95 -1.77 -11.30
CA ILE A 2 -5.03 -0.73 -11.78
C ILE A 2 -3.57 -0.90 -11.33
N GLY A 3 -3.32 -1.37 -10.10
CA GLY A 3 -1.96 -1.64 -9.60
C GLY A 3 -1.21 -2.73 -10.39
N LYS A 4 -1.89 -3.81 -10.77
CA LYS A 4 -1.31 -4.87 -11.61
C LYS A 4 -1.00 -4.34 -13.02
N ASP A 5 -1.92 -3.54 -13.57
CA ASP A 5 -1.79 -3.00 -14.92
C ASP A 5 -0.62 -1.99 -15.01
N ILE A 6 -0.33 -1.27 -13.93
CA ILE A 6 0.86 -0.41 -13.78
C ILE A 6 2.15 -1.25 -13.77
N VAL A 7 2.23 -2.27 -12.90
CA VAL A 7 3.44 -3.10 -12.75
C VAL A 7 3.77 -3.86 -14.04
N GLU A 8 2.75 -4.29 -14.78
CA GLU A 8 2.91 -4.98 -16.06
C GLU A 8 3.13 -4.04 -17.26
N GLY A 9 3.17 -2.71 -17.06
CA GLY A 9 3.39 -1.74 -18.13
C GLY A 9 2.24 -1.62 -19.14
N LYS A 10 1.04 -2.08 -18.76
CA LYS A 10 -0.15 -2.13 -19.64
C LYS A 10 -0.92 -0.81 -19.70
N VAL A 11 -0.57 0.15 -18.84
CA VAL A 11 -1.27 1.43 -18.72
C VAL A 11 -0.29 2.60 -18.74
N GLY A 12 -0.67 3.67 -19.42
CA GLY A 12 0.04 4.96 -19.44
C GLY A 12 -0.80 6.09 -18.87
N PHE A 13 -0.31 7.33 -18.98
CA PHE A 13 -0.92 8.49 -18.31
C PHE A 13 -2.40 8.71 -18.63
N LYS A 14 -2.83 8.55 -19.88
CA LYS A 14 -4.25 8.66 -20.25
C LYS A 14 -5.15 7.67 -19.51
N GLY A 15 -4.67 6.45 -19.30
CA GLY A 15 -5.42 5.42 -18.57
C GLY A 15 -5.47 5.70 -17.06
N LEU A 16 -4.38 6.21 -16.49
CA LEU A 16 -4.30 6.60 -15.08
C LEU A 16 -5.17 7.83 -14.76
N GLU A 17 -5.22 8.81 -15.67
CA GLU A 17 -6.10 9.97 -15.57
C GLU A 17 -7.57 9.55 -15.52
N ALA A 18 -8.02 8.77 -16.50
CA ALA A 18 -9.40 8.28 -16.55
C ALA A 18 -9.77 7.43 -15.33
N TYR A 19 -8.85 6.58 -14.86
CA TYR A 19 -9.05 5.79 -13.65
C TYR A 19 -9.20 6.69 -12.40
N SER A 20 -8.36 7.71 -12.27
CA SER A 20 -8.37 8.60 -11.10
C SER A 20 -9.63 9.46 -11.04
N LEU A 21 -10.09 9.98 -12.19
CA LEU A 21 -11.35 10.72 -12.28
C LEU A 21 -12.57 9.88 -11.94
N LYS A 22 -12.58 8.60 -12.35
CA LYS A 22 -13.70 7.69 -12.09
C LYS A 22 -13.76 7.19 -10.65
N ASN A 23 -12.60 6.85 -10.06
CA ASN A 23 -12.55 6.14 -8.77
C ASN A 23 -12.25 7.08 -7.59
N GLY A 24 -11.84 8.32 -7.84
CA GLY A 24 -11.46 9.28 -6.81
C GLY A 24 -10.23 8.83 -6.01
N VAL A 25 -10.02 9.45 -4.84
CA VAL A 25 -8.90 9.13 -3.95
C VAL A 25 -9.35 8.13 -2.90
N THR A 26 -8.71 6.96 -2.86
CA THR A 26 -8.86 6.03 -1.73
C THR A 26 -7.99 6.49 -0.57
N PRO A 27 -8.51 6.55 0.68
CA PRO A 27 -7.70 6.92 1.83
C PRO A 27 -6.52 5.97 2.03
N ASN A 28 -5.36 6.55 2.34
CA ASN A 28 -4.21 5.80 2.78
C ASN A 28 -4.51 5.06 4.09
N ARG A 29 -3.79 3.96 4.34
CA ARG A 29 -3.88 3.19 5.58
C ARG A 29 -2.66 3.49 6.46
N SER A 30 -2.82 3.34 7.77
CA SER A 30 -1.70 3.44 8.72
C SER A 30 -0.58 2.47 8.33
N GLY A 31 0.66 2.95 8.34
CA GLY A 31 1.87 2.15 8.09
C GLY A 31 2.24 1.21 9.25
N ARG A 32 1.55 1.31 10.39
CA ARG A 32 1.73 0.45 11.57
C ARG A 32 3.16 0.43 12.15
N GLN A 33 3.94 1.50 11.98
CA GLN A 33 5.34 1.53 12.41
C GLN A 33 5.49 1.22 13.91
N GLU A 34 4.81 1.96 14.78
CA GLU A 34 4.92 1.80 16.23
C GLU A 34 4.41 0.43 16.69
N MET A 35 3.36 -0.08 16.03
CA MET A 35 2.82 -1.42 16.28
C MET A 35 3.81 -2.51 15.87
N LEU A 36 4.48 -2.36 14.73
CA LEU A 36 5.50 -3.30 14.25
C LEU A 36 6.76 -3.26 15.13
N GLU A 37 7.18 -2.08 15.58
CA GLU A 37 8.27 -1.93 16.56
C GLU A 37 7.92 -2.63 17.89
N SER A 38 6.67 -2.54 18.32
CA SER A 38 6.19 -3.24 19.52
C SER A 38 6.18 -4.77 19.34
N ILE A 39 5.75 -5.27 18.17
CA ILE A 39 5.82 -6.69 17.84
C ILE A 39 7.27 -7.17 17.82
N LEU A 40 8.18 -6.39 17.22
CA LEU A 40 9.61 -6.73 17.22
C LEU A 40 10.15 -6.88 18.65
N ASN A 41 9.85 -5.91 19.53
CA ASN A 41 10.24 -5.96 20.93
C ASN A 41 9.65 -7.19 21.65
N GLN A 42 8.41 -7.56 21.34
CA GLN A 42 7.77 -8.76 21.88
C GLN A 42 8.57 -10.04 21.54
N TYR A 43 8.93 -10.24 20.28
CA TYR A 43 9.74 -11.41 19.87
C TYR A 43 11.12 -11.44 20.52
N ILE A 44 11.74 -10.27 20.74
CA ILE A 44 13.05 -10.17 21.41
C ILE A 44 12.94 -10.58 22.90
N LEU A 45 11.86 -10.20 23.57
CA LEU A 45 11.70 -10.38 25.02
C LEU A 45 11.08 -11.72 25.40
N GLU A 46 10.16 -12.26 24.59
CA GLU A 46 9.41 -13.49 24.89
C GLU A 46 10.14 -14.78 24.47
N THR A 47 11.20 -14.70 23.66
CA THR A 47 11.98 -15.88 23.24
C THR A 47 13.10 -16.25 24.25
N LYS A 48 12.88 -16.06 25.55
CA LYS A 48 13.81 -16.44 26.62
C LYS A 48 13.29 -17.60 27.47
#